data_AF-A0A954NNF8-F1
#
_entry.id   AF-A0A954NNF8-F1
#
_cell.length_a   1.000
_cell.length_b   1.000
_cell.length_c   1.000
_cell.angle_alpha   90.00
_cell.angle_beta   90.00
_cell.angle_gamma   90.00
#
_symmetry.space_group_name_H-M   'P 1'
#
loop_
_entity.id
_entity.type
_entity.pdbx_description
1 polymer ?
#
loop_
_entity_poly.entity_id
_entity_poly.type
_entity_poly.pdbx_seq_one_letter_code
_entity_poly.pdbx_strand_id
1 'polypeptide(L)'
;MQKLDGAVHVCPSDQTWNQIENYSETSYLAVVGDNTMWPGADSRSLKDVSGQTASIIMLVEVADSGIDFFEPRDLFFNELSFPLNDPDGPYPVSQHQSKTTWPWQTPDLWVHVAMVDGSVKSLPVSTCLEAFRAMLTVDDP
;
A
#
# COMPACT_ATOMS: atom_id res chain seq x y z
N MET A 1 23.56 -24.83 -10.50
CA MET A 1 22.77 -23.61 -10.76
C MET A 1 22.07 -23.27 -9.46
N GLN A 2 22.59 -22.29 -8.74
CA GLN A 2 22.08 -21.84 -7.44
C GLN A 2 20.76 -21.11 -7.72
N LYS A 3 19.65 -21.51 -7.09
CA LYS A 3 18.46 -20.67 -7.09
C LYS A 3 18.88 -19.37 -6.40
N LEU A 4 18.88 -18.27 -7.13
CA LEU A 4 18.93 -16.98 -6.49
C LEU A 4 17.58 -16.85 -5.77
N ASP A 5 17.59 -16.81 -4.44
CA ASP A 5 16.43 -16.45 -3.61
C ASP A 5 16.18 -14.93 -3.76
N GLY A 6 15.98 -14.50 -5.01
CA GLY A 6 16.05 -13.11 -5.44
C GLY A 6 14.69 -12.44 -5.47
N ALA A 7 14.53 -11.49 -4.54
CA ALA A 7 13.72 -10.28 -4.66
C ALA A 7 12.23 -10.47 -4.96
N VAL A 8 11.52 -11.09 -4.01
CA VAL A 8 10.06 -10.98 -3.99
C VAL A 8 9.70 -9.65 -3.33
N HIS A 9 9.47 -8.61 -4.14
CA HIS A 9 8.89 -7.32 -3.69
C HIS A 9 7.36 -7.39 -3.62
N VAL A 10 6.82 -8.60 -3.45
CA VAL A 10 5.39 -8.86 -3.33
C VAL A 10 4.99 -9.08 -1.88
N CYS A 11 3.70 -9.03 -1.63
CA CYS A 11 3.19 -9.29 -0.29
C CYS A 11 3.52 -10.71 0.18
N PRO A 12 4.14 -10.90 1.37
CA PRO A 12 4.50 -12.24 1.88
C PRO A 12 3.32 -13.17 2.12
N SER A 13 2.11 -12.62 2.25
CA SER A 13 0.89 -13.43 2.47
C SER A 13 0.08 -13.62 1.19
N ASP A 14 0.52 -13.06 0.06
CA ASP A 14 -0.02 -13.44 -1.24
C ASP A 14 0.35 -14.90 -1.50
N GLN A 15 -0.65 -15.77 -1.63
CA GLN A 15 -0.42 -17.21 -1.84
C GLN A 15 -0.18 -17.56 -3.31
N THR A 16 -0.33 -16.59 -4.20
CA THR A 16 -0.15 -16.74 -5.65
C THR A 16 1.28 -16.40 -6.10
N TRP A 17 2.18 -16.04 -5.18
CA TRP A 17 3.60 -15.76 -5.48
C TRP A 17 4.30 -16.87 -6.29
N ASN A 18 3.84 -18.11 -6.14
CA ASN A 18 4.34 -19.28 -6.88
C ASN A 18 3.80 -19.41 -8.31
N GLN A 19 2.79 -18.61 -8.67
CA GLN A 19 2.19 -18.47 -9.99
C GLN A 19 2.63 -17.19 -10.71
N ILE A 20 3.32 -16.28 -10.01
CA ILE A 20 3.91 -15.10 -10.63
C ILE A 20 4.99 -15.56 -11.62
N GLU A 21 4.70 -15.44 -12.92
CA GLU A 21 5.61 -15.83 -14.00
C GLU A 21 6.85 -14.90 -14.05
N ASN A 22 6.71 -13.66 -13.54
CA ASN A 22 7.75 -12.65 -13.47
C ASN A 22 8.14 -12.34 -12.01
N TYR A 23 9.25 -12.92 -11.54
CA TYR A 23 9.84 -12.64 -10.21
C TYR A 23 10.26 -11.17 -9.99
N SER A 24 9.97 -10.28 -10.92
CA SER A 24 10.28 -8.87 -10.85
C SER A 24 9.11 -8.02 -10.38
N GLU A 25 7.91 -8.54 -10.09
CA GLU A 25 6.78 -7.66 -9.73
C GLU A 25 6.88 -7.04 -8.31
N THR A 26 6.25 -5.87 -8.11
CA THR A 26 6.10 -5.21 -6.80
C THR A 26 4.64 -5.07 -6.39
N SER A 27 4.33 -5.37 -5.13
CA SER A 27 3.01 -5.13 -4.54
C SER A 27 2.94 -3.85 -3.72
N TYR A 28 4.01 -3.05 -3.65
CA TYR A 28 4.05 -1.86 -2.81
C TYR A 28 4.45 -0.64 -3.62
N LEU A 29 3.58 0.38 -3.62
CA LEU A 29 3.79 1.62 -4.36
C LEU A 29 3.93 2.80 -3.41
N ALA A 30 4.77 3.76 -3.79
CA ALA A 30 4.91 5.02 -3.08
C ALA A 30 3.76 5.96 -3.43
N VAL A 31 3.17 6.61 -2.41
CA VAL A 31 2.13 7.62 -2.63
C VAL A 31 2.78 9.00 -2.77
N VAL A 32 2.58 9.63 -3.93
CA VAL A 32 3.23 10.87 -4.34
C VAL A 32 2.21 12.00 -4.52
N GLY A 33 2.55 13.19 -4.05
CA GLY A 33 1.72 14.40 -4.17
C GLY A 33 2.18 15.51 -3.25
N ASP A 34 1.76 16.75 -3.52
CA ASP A 34 2.26 17.97 -2.88
C ASP A 34 2.28 17.93 -1.34
N ASN A 35 1.26 17.30 -0.74
CA ASN A 35 1.11 17.21 0.72
C ASN A 35 1.51 15.85 1.29
N THR A 36 2.14 14.98 0.51
CA THR A 36 2.62 13.67 0.97
C THR A 36 4.08 13.74 1.43
N MET A 37 4.66 12.61 1.82
CA MET A 37 6.09 12.52 2.10
C MET A 37 6.96 12.81 0.86
N TRP A 38 6.40 12.62 -0.34
CA TRP A 38 7.06 12.83 -1.63
C TRP A 38 6.28 13.84 -2.49
N PRO A 39 6.58 15.15 -2.40
CA PRO A 39 6.03 16.16 -3.28
C PRO A 39 6.66 16.09 -4.67
N GLY A 40 6.19 15.14 -5.49
CA GLY A 40 6.73 14.89 -6.82
C GLY A 40 8.09 14.19 -6.75
N ALA A 41 9.13 14.80 -7.32
CA ALA A 41 10.49 14.23 -7.38
C ALA A 41 11.33 14.48 -6.11
N ASP A 42 10.82 15.29 -5.17
CA ASP A 42 11.49 15.62 -3.93
C ASP A 42 10.99 14.74 -2.76
N SER A 43 11.77 14.70 -1.67
CA SER A 43 11.38 14.05 -0.42
C SER A 43 11.39 15.04 0.73
N ARG A 44 10.40 14.98 1.61
CA ARG A 44 10.42 15.72 2.88
C ARG A 44 11.38 15.06 3.86
N SER A 45 11.97 15.82 4.79
CA SER A 45 12.69 15.20 5.90
C SER A 45 11.73 14.91 7.05
N LEU A 46 12.07 13.95 7.91
CA LEU A 46 11.27 13.63 9.10
C LEU A 46 11.06 14.83 10.03
N LYS A 47 11.93 15.84 9.98
CA LYS A 47 11.81 17.06 10.79
C LYS A 47 10.74 18.02 10.26
N ASP A 48 10.36 17.86 8.99
CA ASP A 48 9.38 18.70 8.29
C ASP A 48 7.96 18.12 8.38
N VAL A 49 7.81 16.99 9.06
CA VAL A 49 6.52 16.33 9.29
C VAL A 49 5.91 16.91 10.57
N SER A 50 4.79 17.62 10.43
CA SER A 50 4.09 18.26 11.55
C SER A 50 3.24 17.28 12.37
N GLY A 51 2.77 16.20 11.73
CA GLY A 51 2.00 15.12 12.34
C GLY A 51 2.82 14.03 13.06
N GLN A 52 2.13 13.03 13.61
CA GLN A 52 2.79 11.83 14.14
C GLN A 52 3.27 10.96 12.97
N THR A 53 4.57 10.71 12.87
CA THR A 53 5.15 9.89 11.79
C THR A 53 4.54 8.47 11.73
N ALA A 54 4.14 7.93 12.88
CA ALA A 54 3.46 6.65 13.00
C ALA A 54 2.00 6.65 12.47
N SER A 55 1.42 7.80 12.13
CA SER A 55 0.08 7.94 11.55
C SER A 55 0.09 8.35 10.08
N ILE A 56 1.26 8.61 9.49
CA ILE A 56 1.39 9.02 8.09
C ILE A 56 1.89 7.84 7.26
N ILE A 57 1.14 7.48 6.23
CA ILE A 57 1.40 6.41 5.27
C ILE A 57 2.31 6.95 4.17
N MET A 58 3.30 6.14 3.80
CA MET A 58 4.20 6.37 2.67
C MET A 58 3.93 5.36 1.55
N LEU A 59 3.92 4.07 1.88
CA LEU A 59 3.72 3.01 0.90
C LEU A 59 2.37 2.32 1.15
N VAL A 60 1.71 1.95 0.06
CA VAL A 60 0.46 1.19 0.09
C VAL A 60 0.62 -0.13 -0.66
N GLU A 61 -0.02 -1.17 -0.15
CA GLU A 61 -0.15 -2.45 -0.85
C GLU A 61 -1.13 -2.33 -2.03
N VAL A 62 -0.70 -2.81 -3.19
CA VAL A 62 -1.46 -2.96 -4.43
C VAL A 62 -1.20 -4.37 -4.93
N ALA A 63 -2.07 -5.30 -4.55
CA ALA A 63 -2.05 -6.66 -5.07
C ALA A 63 -2.27 -6.68 -6.58
N ASP A 64 -1.66 -7.65 -7.26
CA ASP A 64 -1.81 -7.87 -8.70
C ASP A 64 -1.50 -6.61 -9.56
N SER A 65 -0.55 -5.78 -9.11
CA SER A 65 -0.25 -4.49 -9.75
C SER A 65 0.25 -4.63 -11.20
N GLY A 66 0.86 -5.77 -11.54
CA GLY A 66 1.55 -5.99 -12.81
C GLY A 66 2.74 -5.03 -13.04
N ILE A 67 3.20 -4.33 -11.99
CA ILE A 67 4.31 -3.38 -12.07
C ILE A 67 5.62 -4.12 -11.84
N ASP A 68 6.50 -4.06 -12.82
CA ASP A 68 7.87 -4.53 -12.70
C ASP A 68 8.66 -3.62 -11.74
N PHE A 69 9.31 -4.22 -10.75
CA PHE A 69 10.16 -3.60 -9.76
C PHE A 69 11.36 -2.86 -10.36
N PHE A 70 11.86 -3.29 -11.53
CA PHE A 70 12.90 -2.57 -12.25
C PHE A 70 12.40 -1.28 -12.91
N GLU A 71 11.08 -1.09 -12.99
CA GLU A 71 10.41 0.12 -13.46
C GLU A 71 9.30 0.53 -12.48
N PRO A 72 9.66 0.90 -11.23
CA PRO A 72 8.67 1.19 -10.21
C PRO A 72 7.87 2.43 -10.61
N ARG A 73 6.55 2.37 -10.39
CA ARG A 73 5.64 3.48 -10.65
C ARG A 73 5.15 4.08 -9.34
N ASP A 74 4.98 5.39 -9.36
CA ASP A 74 4.38 6.11 -8.25
C ASP A 74 2.85 6.02 -8.34
N LEU A 75 2.21 6.04 -7.18
CA LEU A 75 0.78 6.19 -7.05
C LEU A 75 0.46 7.64 -6.70
N PHE A 76 -0.12 8.40 -7.63
CA PHE A 76 -0.40 9.80 -7.37
C PHE A 76 -1.61 9.97 -6.44
N PHE A 77 -1.47 10.83 -5.43
CA PHE A 77 -2.50 11.09 -4.42
C PHE A 77 -3.87 11.49 -5.00
N ASN A 78 -3.87 12.17 -6.14
CA ASN A 78 -5.08 12.61 -6.84
C ASN A 78 -5.72 11.49 -7.70
N GLU A 79 -4.98 10.44 -8.01
CA GLU A 79 -5.45 9.25 -8.74
C GLU A 79 -6.04 8.21 -7.79
N LEU A 80 -5.75 8.30 -6.49
CA LEU A 80 -6.36 7.46 -5.46
C LEU A 80 -7.88 7.59 -5.47
N SER A 81 -8.49 6.49 -5.83
CA SER A 81 -9.92 6.33 -5.95
C SER A 81 -10.48 5.74 -4.64
N PHE A 82 -11.81 5.79 -4.41
CA PHE A 82 -12.45 5.16 -3.23
C PHE A 82 -13.77 4.43 -3.53
N PRO A 83 -14.12 3.35 -2.79
CA PRO A 83 -13.56 2.85 -1.52
C PRO A 83 -12.24 2.07 -1.65
N LEU A 84 -11.58 1.77 -0.52
CA LEU A 84 -10.41 0.87 -0.51
C LEU A 84 -10.83 -0.52 -1.02
N ASN A 85 -9.92 -1.19 -1.75
CA ASN A 85 -10.15 -2.50 -2.34
C ASN A 85 -11.31 -2.54 -3.37
N ASP A 86 -11.53 -1.43 -4.07
CA ASP A 86 -12.43 -1.39 -5.22
C ASP A 86 -11.74 -2.07 -6.43
N PRO A 87 -12.36 -3.10 -7.03
CA PRO A 87 -11.76 -3.86 -8.14
C PRO A 87 -11.61 -3.05 -9.44
N ASP A 88 -12.32 -1.92 -9.59
CA ASP A 88 -12.46 -1.21 -10.86
C ASP A 88 -11.51 0.00 -11.02
N GLY A 89 -10.48 0.15 -10.19
CA GLY A 89 -9.62 1.34 -10.30
C GLY A 89 -8.24 1.25 -9.63
N PRO A 90 -7.50 2.37 -9.60
CA PRO A 90 -6.07 2.42 -9.27
C PRO A 90 -5.77 2.36 -7.75
N TYR A 91 -6.49 1.52 -7.01
CA TYR A 91 -6.56 1.55 -5.55
C TYR A 91 -5.49 0.70 -4.87
N PRO A 92 -5.26 0.91 -3.54
CA PRO A 92 -4.75 -0.15 -2.69
C PRO A 92 -5.72 -1.34 -2.70
N VAL A 93 -5.24 -2.47 -3.18
CA VAL A 93 -5.98 -3.74 -3.30
C VAL A 93 -5.21 -4.79 -2.52
N SER A 94 -5.93 -5.65 -1.81
CA SER A 94 -5.33 -6.75 -1.06
C SER A 94 -6.30 -7.91 -0.97
N GLN A 95 -5.74 -9.12 -0.97
CA GLN A 95 -6.47 -10.37 -0.79
C GLN A 95 -6.49 -10.83 0.68
N HIS A 96 -6.00 -10.00 1.61
CA HIS A 96 -5.99 -10.35 3.03
C HIS A 96 -7.39 -10.32 3.62
N GLN A 97 -7.76 -11.43 4.26
CA GLN A 97 -9.07 -11.62 4.84
C GLN A 97 -9.00 -12.34 6.19
N SER A 98 -9.89 -11.98 7.11
CA SER A 98 -9.94 -12.60 8.43
C SER A 98 -10.44 -14.04 8.31
N LYS A 99 -9.98 -14.91 9.22
CA LYS A 99 -10.57 -16.24 9.31
C LYS A 99 -12.00 -16.09 9.83
N THR A 100 -12.95 -16.63 9.08
CA THR A 100 -14.35 -16.72 9.53
C THR A 100 -14.56 -18.01 10.30
N THR A 101 -15.28 -17.93 11.40
CA THR A 101 -15.68 -19.12 12.18
C THR A 101 -16.97 -19.70 11.64
N TRP A 102 -17.84 -18.84 11.11
CA TRP A 102 -19.18 -19.22 10.64
C TRP A 102 -19.36 -18.93 9.14
N PRO A 103 -20.08 -19.78 8.39
CA PRO A 103 -20.29 -19.60 6.95
C PRO A 103 -21.00 -18.29 6.55
N TRP A 104 -21.78 -17.69 7.44
CA TRP A 104 -22.50 -16.44 7.20
C TRP A 104 -21.74 -15.19 7.66
N GLN A 105 -20.53 -15.35 8.22
CA GLN A 105 -19.68 -14.22 8.53
C GLN A 105 -19.01 -13.74 7.25
N THR A 106 -19.14 -12.45 6.97
CA THR A 106 -18.31 -11.78 5.97
C THR A 106 -16.92 -11.60 6.58
N PRO A 107 -15.84 -12.03 5.92
CA PRO A 107 -14.50 -11.79 6.41
C PRO A 107 -14.19 -10.29 6.37
N ASP A 108 -13.44 -9.83 7.36
CA ASP A 108 -12.86 -8.48 7.33
C ASP A 108 -11.69 -8.48 6.35
N LEU A 109 -11.62 -7.49 5.49
CA LEU A 109 -10.51 -7.31 4.56
C LEU A 109 -9.60 -6.15 5.03
N TRP A 110 -8.31 -6.24 4.72
CA TRP A 110 -7.35 -5.18 5.01
C TRP A 110 -6.22 -5.11 3.99
N VAL A 111 -5.55 -3.97 3.94
CA VAL A 111 -4.32 -3.74 3.16
C VAL A 111 -3.15 -3.50 4.11
N HIS A 112 -1.94 -3.86 3.71
CA HIS A 112 -0.73 -3.42 4.40
C HIS A 112 -0.31 -2.03 3.93
N VAL A 113 0.11 -1.21 4.90
CA VAL A 113 0.64 0.13 4.65
C VAL A 113 1.93 0.32 5.44
N ALA A 114 2.91 0.97 4.83
CA ALA A 114 4.14 1.36 5.50
C ALA A 114 4.04 2.83 5.93
N MET A 115 4.36 3.08 7.20
CA MET A 115 4.28 4.38 7.83
C MET A 115 5.62 5.13 7.72
N VAL A 116 5.61 6.46 7.89
CA VAL A 116 6.81 7.32 7.84
C VAL A 116 7.88 6.91 8.85
N ASP A 117 7.49 6.37 10.01
CA ASP A 117 8.43 5.86 11.03
C ASP A 117 9.03 4.48 10.70
N GLY A 118 8.67 3.90 9.56
CA GLY A 118 9.10 2.57 9.13
C GLY A 118 8.28 1.41 9.69
N SER A 119 7.26 1.68 10.52
CA SER A 119 6.33 0.64 10.96
C SER A 119 5.40 0.21 9.82
N VAL A 120 4.92 -1.04 9.89
CA VAL A 120 3.91 -1.57 8.96
C VAL A 120 2.61 -1.80 9.72
N LYS A 121 1.49 -1.37 9.14
CA LYS A 121 0.15 -1.53 9.73
C LYS A 121 -0.79 -2.25 8.78
N SER A 122 -1.78 -2.93 9.34
CA SER A 122 -2.93 -3.46 8.61
C SER A 122 -4.05 -2.45 8.69
N LEU A 123 -4.53 -1.99 7.55
CA LEU A 123 -5.60 -1.02 7.46
C LEU A 123 -6.87 -1.69 6.94
N PRO A 124 -7.97 -1.71 7.72
CA PRO A 124 -9.24 -2.27 7.27
C PRO A 124 -9.74 -1.56 6.00
N VAL A 125 -10.28 -2.30 5.03
CA VAL A 125 -10.87 -1.70 3.82
C VAL A 125 -12.11 -0.84 4.13
N SER A 126 -12.71 -1.04 5.31
CA SER A 126 -13.79 -0.22 5.86
C SER A 126 -13.33 1.12 6.43
N THR A 127 -12.03 1.43 6.39
CA THR A 127 -11.49 2.72 6.84
C THR A 127 -12.16 3.85 6.06
N CYS A 128 -12.62 4.88 6.78
CA CYS A 128 -13.28 6.00 6.14
C CYS A 128 -12.32 6.80 5.25
N LEU A 129 -12.85 7.28 4.13
CA LEU A 129 -12.13 8.06 3.12
C LEU A 129 -11.30 9.18 3.73
N GLU A 130 -11.93 10.03 4.53
CA GLU A 130 -11.29 11.21 5.11
C GLU A 130 -10.12 10.82 6.03
N ALA A 131 -10.28 9.79 6.85
CA ALA A 131 -9.18 9.32 7.69
C ALA A 131 -8.03 8.75 6.84
N PHE A 132 -8.34 7.99 5.78
CA PHE A 132 -7.29 7.48 4.90
C PHE A 132 -6.55 8.60 4.15
N ARG A 133 -7.25 9.60 3.63
CA ARG A 133 -6.61 10.77 3.00
C ARG A 133 -5.76 11.56 3.99
N ALA A 134 -6.26 11.77 5.20
CA ALA A 134 -5.49 12.43 6.26
C ALA A 134 -4.23 11.65 6.65
N MET A 135 -4.31 10.31 6.65
CA MET A 135 -3.13 9.47 6.88
C MET A 135 -2.12 9.54 5.72
N LEU A 136 -2.46 10.06 4.55
CA LEU A 136 -1.52 10.20 3.43
C LEU A 136 -0.88 11.59 3.35
N THR A 137 -1.31 12.54 4.18
CA THR A 137 -0.80 13.91 4.19
C THR A 137 0.09 14.16 5.40
N VAL A 138 1.20 14.89 5.19
CA VAL A 138 2.14 15.24 6.27
C VAL A 138 1.70 16.46 7.08
N ASP A 139 0.79 17.25 6.51
CA ASP A 139 0.19 18.43 7.10
C ASP A 139 -1.31 18.16 7.30
N ASP A 140 -1.88 18.61 8.42
CA ASP A 140 -3.33 18.60 8.64
C ASP A 140 -3.96 19.55 7.61
N PRO A 141 -4.98 19.12 6.83
CA PRO A 141 -5.67 19.99 5.87
C PRO A 141 -6.41 21.16 6.52
#